data_AF-A0A1Q6ZAM7-F1
#
_entry.id   AF-A0A1Q6ZAM7-F1
#
_cell.length_a   1.000
_cell.length_b   1.000
_cell.length_c   1.000
_cell.angle_alpha   90.00
_cell.angle_beta   90.00
_cell.angle_gamma   90.00
#
_symmetry.space_group_name_H-M   'P 1'
#
loop_
_entity.id
_entity.type
_entity.pdbx_description
1 polymer ?
#
loop_
_entity_poly.entity_id
_entity_poly.type
_entity_poly.pdbx_seq_one_letter_code
_entity_poly.pdbx_strand_id
1 'polypeptide(L)'
;MRRVRYSVAMSLDGYIAGPKGEYDWIVMDPDIDFGALFKEMQAHAVEIAIIPVLLGTGVPMRPSPAKLAKLRLTKHRVYEKTGTVLLNYVVT
;
A
#
# COMPACT_ATOMS: atom_id res chain seq x y z
N MET A 1 19.76 12.78 0.97
CA MET A 1 18.91 11.64 0.55
C MET A 1 17.79 12.18 -0.34
N ARG A 2 17.44 11.47 -1.43
CA ARG A 2 16.39 11.92 -2.36
C ARG A 2 15.03 11.78 -1.66
N ARG A 3 14.14 12.76 -1.82
CA ARG A 3 12.77 12.70 -1.30
C ARG A 3 12.04 11.51 -1.94
N VAL A 4 11.75 10.47 -1.15
CA VAL A 4 10.93 9.33 -1.59
C VAL A 4 9.50 9.56 -1.11
N ARG A 5 8.53 9.42 -2.01
CA ARG A 5 7.11 9.28 -1.69
C ARG A 5 6.64 8.07 -2.45
N TYR A 6 6.10 7.09 -1.74
CA TYR A 6 5.58 5.88 -2.34
C TYR A 6 4.29 5.52 -1.63
N SER A 7 3.20 5.43 -2.39
CA SER A 7 1.87 5.07 -1.88
C SER A 7 1.28 4.02 -2.82
N VAL A 8 0.88 2.88 -2.27
CA VAL A 8 0.39 1.74 -3.06
C VAL A 8 -0.68 0.96 -2.29
N ALA A 9 -1.62 0.36 -3.02
CA ALA A 9 -2.48 -0.70 -2.51
C ALA A 9 -1.95 -2.07 -2.96
N MET A 10 -1.98 -3.06 -2.08
CA MET A 10 -1.56 -4.43 -2.39
C MET A 10 -2.46 -5.46 -1.72
N SER A 11 -2.48 -6.66 -2.30
CA SER A 11 -3.05 -7.85 -1.69
C SER A 11 -2.25 -8.29 -0.46
N LEU A 12 -2.83 -9.17 0.35
CA LEU A 12 -2.21 -9.68 1.57
C LEU A 12 -0.93 -10.49 1.28
N ASP A 13 -0.84 -11.12 0.10
CA ASP A 13 0.30 -11.87 -0.40
C ASP A 13 1.28 -11.03 -1.27
N GLY A 14 1.08 -9.71 -1.36
CA GLY A 14 2.09 -8.78 -1.89
C GLY A 14 2.04 -8.49 -3.38
N TYR A 15 0.89 -8.67 -4.03
CA TYR A 15 0.64 -8.31 -5.41
C TYR A 15 -0.11 -6.97 -5.52
N ILE A 16 0.27 -6.12 -6.48
CA ILE A 16 -0.37 -4.81 -6.72
C ILE A 16 -1.42 -4.85 -7.82
N ALA A 17 -1.41 -5.91 -8.63
CA ALA A 17 -2.38 -6.21 -9.67
C ALA A 17 -2.38 -7.71 -9.95
N GLY A 18 -3.46 -8.24 -10.51
CA GLY A 18 -3.52 -9.63 -10.95
C GLY A 18 -2.67 -9.87 -12.22
N PRO A 19 -2.64 -11.11 -12.75
CA PRO A 19 -1.75 -11.52 -13.84
C PRO A 19 -1.92 -10.74 -15.15
N LYS A 20 -3.07 -10.11 -15.38
CA LYS A 20 -3.37 -9.28 -16.56
C LYS A 20 -3.34 -7.78 -16.25
N GLY A 21 -2.89 -7.39 -15.05
CA GLY A 21 -2.87 -6.00 -14.60
C GLY A 21 -4.19 -5.53 -13.98
N GLU A 22 -5.09 -6.46 -13.65
CA GLU A 22 -6.41 -6.17 -13.07
C GLU A 22 -6.35 -5.78 -11.57
N TYR A 23 -7.27 -4.90 -11.16
CA TYR A 23 -7.38 -4.37 -9.80
C TYR A 23 -8.83 -4.30 -9.30
N ASP A 24 -9.77 -4.97 -9.98
CA ASP A 24 -11.21 -4.96 -9.63
C ASP A 24 -11.50 -5.62 -8.27
N TRP A 25 -10.53 -6.35 -7.71
CA TRP A 25 -10.57 -6.93 -6.37
C TRP A 25 -10.35 -5.90 -5.25
N ILE A 26 -9.99 -4.66 -5.59
CA ILE A 26 -9.86 -3.56 -4.63
C ILE A 26 -11.26 -3.03 -4.29
N VAL A 27 -11.73 -3.37 -3.09
CA VAL A 27 -12.99 -2.83 -2.57
C VAL A 27 -12.77 -1.40 -2.09
N MET A 28 -13.38 -0.44 -2.78
CA MET A 28 -13.38 0.96 -2.38
C MET A 28 -14.36 1.18 -1.24
N ASP A 29 -13.87 1.64 -0.09
CA ASP A 29 -14.72 2.12 0.99
C ASP A 29 -15.13 3.57 0.68
N PRO A 30 -16.42 3.88 0.51
CA PRO A 30 -16.89 5.23 0.21
C PRO A 30 -16.60 6.24 1.32
N ASP A 31 -16.29 5.77 2.54
CA ASP A 31 -15.93 6.64 3.66
C ASP A 31 -14.45 7.06 3.64
N ILE A 32 -13.65 6.52 2.72
CA ILE A 32 -12.24 6.90 2.58
C ILE A 32 -12.13 8.19 1.77
N ASP A 33 -11.76 9.27 2.46
CA ASP A 33 -11.32 10.51 1.81
C ASP A 33 -9.86 10.39 1.34
N PHE A 34 -9.68 9.95 0.09
CA PHE A 34 -8.38 9.90 -0.56
C PHE A 34 -7.73 11.27 -0.71
N GLY A 35 -8.52 12.34 -0.86
CA GLY A 35 -8.01 13.70 -0.98
C GLY A 35 -7.33 14.18 0.30
N ALA A 36 -7.92 13.89 1.46
CA ALA A 36 -7.31 14.14 2.77
C ALA A 36 -6.04 13.28 2.95
N LEU A 37 -6.10 12.00 2.56
CA LEU A 37 -4.98 11.06 2.61
C LEU A 37 -3.76 11.57 1.82
N PHE A 38 -3.97 12.00 0.58
CA PHE A 38 -2.89 12.55 -0.26
C PHE A 38 -2.31 13.87 0.28
N LYS A 39 -3.11 14.68 0.99
CA LYS A 39 -2.63 15.90 1.65
C LYS A 39 -1.74 15.58 2.87
N GLU A 40 -2.02 14.50 3.58
CA GLU A 40 -1.20 14.05 4.72
C GLU A 40 0.13 13.41 4.30
N MET A 41 0.30 13.06 3.03
CA MET A 41 1.47 12.30 2.55
C MET A 41 2.79 13.09 2.71
N GLN A 42 3.61 12.64 3.65
CA GLN A 42 4.86 13.29 4.02
C GLN A 42 6.00 12.99 3.01
N ALA A 43 7.05 13.80 3.02
CA ALA A 43 8.28 13.47 2.30
C ALA A 43 9.06 12.40 3.08
N HIS A 44 9.59 11.38 2.40
CA HIS A 44 10.24 10.18 2.97
C HIS A 44 9.26 9.16 3.60
N ALA A 45 7.99 9.22 3.18
CA ALA A 45 6.96 8.27 3.60
C ALA A 45 6.78 7.14 2.59
N VAL A 46 6.51 5.95 3.12
CA VAL A 46 6.02 4.77 2.41
C VAL A 46 4.66 4.42 2.99
N GLU A 47 3.61 4.55 2.18
CA GLU A 47 2.23 4.26 2.53
C GLU A 47 1.77 3.00 1.79
N ILE A 48 1.25 2.03 2.54
CA ILE A 48 0.82 0.75 1.98
C ILE A 48 -0.57 0.45 2.51
N ALA A 49 -1.55 0.37 1.60
CA ALA A 49 -2.87 -0.16 1.91
C ALA A 49 -2.89 -1.67 1.62
N ILE A 50 -3.06 -2.48 2.66
CA ILE A 50 -3.16 -3.94 2.56
C ILE A 50 -4.64 -4.31 2.51
N ILE A 51 -5.05 -4.93 1.42
CA ILE A 51 -6.42 -5.40 1.19
C ILE A 51 -6.47 -6.88 1.58
N PRO A 52 -7.49 -7.34 2.33
CA PRO A 52 -7.54 -8.69 2.89
C PRO A 52 -7.95 -9.74 1.83
N VAL A 53 -7.21 -9.80 0.73
CA VAL A 53 -7.37 -10.77 -0.35
C VAL A 53 -6.04 -11.43 -0.66
N LEU A 54 -6.08 -12.71 -1.05
CA LEU A 54 -4.93 -13.45 -1.57
C LEU A 54 -5.13 -13.62 -3.07
N LEU A 55 -4.23 -13.07 -3.90
CA LEU A 55 -4.33 -13.23 -5.36
C LEU A 55 -3.65 -14.51 -5.85
N GLY A 56 -2.64 -15.00 -5.12
CA GLY A 56 -1.80 -16.15 -5.45
C GLY A 56 -0.81 -15.91 -6.59
N THR A 57 -1.09 -14.94 -7.48
CA THR A 57 -0.24 -14.57 -8.62
C THR A 57 -0.59 -13.16 -9.10
N GLY A 58 0.32 -12.53 -9.86
CA GLY A 58 0.11 -11.21 -10.42
C GLY A 58 1.38 -10.39 -10.55
N VAL A 59 1.21 -9.07 -10.58
CA VAL A 59 2.32 -8.11 -10.57
C VAL A 59 2.79 -7.93 -9.13
N PRO A 60 4.03 -8.36 -8.76
CA PRO A 60 4.51 -8.25 -7.40
C PRO A 60 4.84 -6.79 -7.05
N MET A 61 4.56 -6.38 -5.81
CA MET A 61 4.97 -5.07 -5.28
C MET A 61 6.48 -4.87 -5.32
N ARG A 62 7.25 -5.95 -5.16
CA ARG A 62 8.71 -5.95 -5.20
C ARG A 62 9.21 -6.79 -6.38
N PRO A 63 9.65 -6.17 -7.49
CA PRO A 63 10.34 -6.91 -8.53
C PRO A 63 11.71 -7.38 -8.03
N SER A 64 12.07 -8.62 -8.34
CA SER A 64 13.39 -9.16 -8.02
C SER A 64 14.41 -8.79 -9.10
N PRO A 65 15.63 -8.30 -8.78
CA PRO A 65 16.14 -8.04 -7.43
C PRO A 65 15.76 -6.64 -6.92
N ALA A 66 15.26 -6.54 -5.69
CA ALA A 66 15.00 -5.27 -5.01
C ALA A 66 15.99 -5.06 -3.84
N LYS A 67 16.56 -3.85 -3.74
CA LYS A 67 17.33 -3.46 -2.54
C LYS A 67 16.37 -3.24 -1.38
N LEU A 68 16.64 -3.87 -0.23
CA LEU A 68 15.88 -3.66 0.99
C LEU A 68 16.19 -2.28 1.57
N ALA A 69 15.14 -1.51 1.86
CA ALA A 69 15.23 -0.31 2.67
C ALA A 69 14.78 -0.63 4.11
N LYS A 70 15.44 -0.02 5.10
CA LYS A 70 14.94 -0.09 6.47
C LYS A 70 13.76 0.86 6.62
N LEU A 71 12.66 0.34 7.12
CA LEU A 71 11.42 1.07 7.34
C LEU A 71 11.07 1.05 8.83
N ARG A 72 10.57 2.17 9.34
CA ARG A 72 9.97 2.26 10.67
C ARG A 72 8.50 2.58 10.53
N LEU A 73 7.62 1.74 11.11
CA LEU A 73 6.19 1.99 11.16
C LEU A 73 5.93 3.22 12.04
N THR A 74 5.15 4.17 11.55
CA THR A 74 4.81 5.41 12.28
C THR A 74 3.32 5.53 12.58
N LYS A 75 2.46 5.02 11.69
CA LYS A 75 1.00 5.08 11.86
C LYS A 75 0.37 3.88 11.15
N HIS A 76 -0.71 3.34 11.72
CA HIS A 76 -1.57 2.39 11.02
C HIS A 76 -3.04 2.79 11.22
N ARG A 77 -3.90 2.37 10.29
CA ARG A 77 -5.36 2.51 10.38
C ARG A 77 -6.03 1.29 9.79
N VAL A 78 -7.05 0.79 10.46
CA VAL A 78 -7.91 -0.29 9.96
C VAL A 78 -9.23 0.31 9.49
N TYR A 79 -9.67 -0.06 8.29
CA TYR A 79 -11.00 0.27 7.77
C TYR A 79 -11.92 -0.92 8.00
N GLU A 80 -12.74 -0.86 9.05
CA GLU A 80 -13.52 -2.00 9.53
C GLU A 80 -14.48 -2.57 8.48
N LYS A 81 -15.05 -1.72 7.61
CA LYS A 81 -16.00 -2.14 6.57
C LYS A 81 -15.37 -3.05 5.51
N THR A 82 -14.10 -2.80 5.16
CA THR A 82 -13.40 -3.54 4.10
C THR A 82 -12.33 -4.48 4.64
N GLY A 83 -11.97 -4.37 5.91
CA GLY A 83 -10.82 -5.03 6.51
C GLY A 83 -9.46 -4.51 5.98
N THR A 84 -9.46 -3.41 5.21
CA THR A 84 -8.23 -2.83 4.66
C THR A 84 -7.39 -2.23 5.77
N VAL A 85 -6.08 -2.49 5.75
CA VAL A 85 -5.13 -1.94 6.71
C VAL A 85 -4.19 -0.98 6.00
N LEU A 86 -4.29 0.30 6.32
CA LEU A 86 -3.35 1.32 5.86
C LEU A 86 -2.17 1.42 6.84
N LEU A 87 -0.96 1.29 6.31
CA LEU A 87 0.29 1.38 7.05
C LEU A 87 1.11 2.55 6.52
N ASN A 88 1.68 3.33 7.42
CA ASN A 88 2.56 4.45 7.11
C ASN A 88 3.92 4.19 7.73
N TYR A 89 4.95 4.27 6.90
CA TYR A 89 6.33 4.08 7.28
C TYR A 89 7.16 5.30 6.92
N VAL A 90 8.28 5.44 7.60
CA VAL A 90 9.35 6.32 7.18
C VAL A 90 10.60 5.50 6.88
N VAL A 91 11.35 5.94 5.88
CA VAL A 91 12.65 5.35 5.55
C VAL A 91 13.69 5.81 6.58
N THR A 92 14.47 4.88 7.12
CA THR A 92 15.47 5.13 8.18
C THR A 92 16.88 4.86 7.72
#